data_AF-A0A7K1SD78-F1
#
_entry.id   AF-A0A7K1SD78-F1
#
_cell.length_a   1.000
_cell.length_b   1.000
_cell.length_c   1.000
_cell.angle_alpha   90.00
_cell.angle_beta   90.00
_cell.angle_gamma   90.00
#
_symmetry.space_group_name_H-M   'P 1'
#
loop_
_entity.id
_entity.type
_entity.pdbx_description
1 polymer ?
#
loop_
_entity_poly.entity_id
_entity_poly.type
_entity_poly.pdbx_seq_one_letter_code
_entity_poly.pdbx_strand_id
1 'polypeptide(L)'
;MEENTKTNEFSIESLSNFFNHHHDKLLCTANNKGEPSIALMGTPRLAENGTIEFEISDPVSVTLQNMKENKAVVFMAYIPGVRARDYTGARIYAEVTEILSSGEKIDHIRTRIRERHGEEKAAELLATVTCRIKKVRPVVDRGQRWDEPPFGHV
;
A
#
# COMPACT_ATOMS: atom_id res chain seq x y z
N MET A 1 2.53 -0.13 29.73
CA MET A 1 1.62 0.88 29.16
C MET A 1 1.46 0.55 27.69
N GLU A 2 0.59 -0.39 27.36
CA GLU A 2 0.18 -0.67 25.99
C GLU A 2 -0.80 0.43 25.57
N GLU A 3 -0.32 1.31 24.70
CA GLU A 3 -1.19 2.22 23.97
C GLU A 3 -1.96 1.34 22.96
N ASN A 4 -3.10 0.83 23.42
CA ASN A 4 -4.07 0.13 22.61
C ASN A 4 -4.45 1.07 21.45
N THR A 5 -3.89 0.78 20.28
CA THR A 5 -4.20 1.43 19.02
C THR A 5 -5.69 1.24 18.77
N LYS A 6 -6.52 2.17 19.25
CA LYS A 6 -7.90 2.33 18.80
C LYS A 6 -7.88 2.81 17.35
N THR A 7 -7.41 1.95 16.46
CA THR A 7 -7.91 1.91 15.09
C THR A 7 -9.39 1.67 15.24
N ASN A 8 -10.22 2.66 14.87
CA ASN A 8 -11.69 2.59 14.95
C ASN A 8 -12.21 1.30 14.32
N GLU A 9 -13.49 0.98 14.55
CA GLU A 9 -14.23 -0.16 13.97
C GLU A 9 -14.32 -0.16 12.42
N PHE A 10 -13.26 0.25 11.74
CA PHE A 10 -12.87 -0.32 10.48
C PHE A 10 -12.10 -1.62 10.78
N SER A 11 -12.75 -2.77 10.59
CA SER A 11 -12.02 -4.02 10.73
C SER A 11 -10.89 -4.02 9.70
N ILE A 12 -9.66 -4.35 10.15
CA ILE A 12 -8.52 -4.64 9.26
C ILE A 12 -8.98 -5.60 8.15
N GLU A 13 -9.91 -6.50 8.47
CA GLU A 13 -10.61 -7.38 7.55
C GLU A 13 -11.33 -6.65 6.41
N SER A 14 -12.14 -5.61 6.68
CA SER A 14 -12.82 -4.83 5.63
C SER A 14 -11.83 -4.08 4.74
N LEU A 15 -10.77 -3.51 5.34
CA LEU A 15 -9.68 -2.90 4.57
C LEU A 15 -8.98 -3.93 3.70
N SER A 16 -8.63 -5.07 4.29
CA SER A 16 -7.89 -6.14 3.66
C SER A 16 -8.67 -6.68 2.49
N ASN A 17 -9.97 -6.94 2.69
CA ASN A 17 -10.85 -7.41 1.64
C ASN A 17 -10.94 -6.40 0.48
N PHE A 18 -11.19 -5.13 0.77
CA PHE A 18 -11.23 -4.09 -0.26
C PHE A 18 -9.88 -3.92 -0.96
N PHE A 19 -8.80 -3.77 -0.20
CA PHE A 19 -7.48 -3.54 -0.75
C PHE A 19 -7.00 -4.74 -1.55
N ASN A 20 -7.11 -5.98 -1.07
CA ASN A 20 -6.54 -7.13 -1.75
C ASN A 20 -7.29 -7.54 -3.04
N HIS A 21 -8.56 -7.12 -3.21
CA HIS A 21 -9.34 -7.40 -4.42
C HIS A 21 -9.28 -6.32 -5.51
N HIS A 22 -8.47 -5.28 -5.32
CA HIS A 22 -8.26 -4.21 -6.29
C HIS A 22 -6.84 -4.29 -6.87
N HIS A 23 -6.64 -4.07 -8.16
CA HIS A 23 -5.30 -4.09 -8.78
C HIS A 23 -4.84 -2.70 -9.26
N ASP A 24 -5.68 -1.69 -9.10
CA ASP A 24 -5.53 -0.33 -9.62
C ASP A 24 -5.16 0.67 -8.51
N LYS A 25 -4.19 0.31 -7.69
CA LYS A 25 -3.78 1.15 -6.55
C LYS A 25 -2.84 2.23 -7.03
N LEU A 26 -3.06 3.44 -6.54
CA LEU A 26 -2.08 4.50 -6.69
C LEU A 26 -1.15 4.46 -5.46
N LEU A 27 0.15 4.45 -5.70
CA LEU A 27 1.19 4.61 -4.68
C LEU A 27 1.84 5.97 -4.87
N CYS A 28 1.58 6.87 -3.93
CA CYS A 28 2.21 8.18 -3.85
C CYS A 28 3.46 8.10 -2.97
N THR A 29 4.56 8.63 -3.48
CA THR A 29 5.84 8.74 -2.79
C THR A 29 6.38 10.16 -2.95
N ALA A 30 7.44 10.51 -2.22
CA ALA A 30 8.19 11.72 -2.45
C ALA A 30 9.69 11.45 -2.20
N ASN A 31 10.57 12.20 -2.83
CA ASN A 31 12.00 12.14 -2.50
C ASN A 31 12.34 12.90 -1.21
N ASN A 32 13.62 12.97 -0.83
CA ASN A 32 14.05 13.71 0.37
C ASN A 32 13.88 15.24 0.28
N LYS A 33 13.65 15.80 -0.91
CA LYS A 33 13.35 17.23 -1.12
C LYS A 33 11.85 17.52 -1.05
N GLY A 34 11.02 16.48 -0.90
CA GLY A 34 9.56 16.61 -0.91
C GLY A 34 8.96 16.70 -2.32
N GLU A 35 9.71 16.38 -3.37
CA GLU A 35 9.16 16.32 -4.74
C GLU A 35 8.27 15.07 -4.87
N PRO A 36 6.97 15.22 -5.19
CA PRO A 36 6.03 14.11 -5.18
C PRO A 36 6.11 13.27 -6.47
N SER A 37 5.77 11.99 -6.36
CA SER A 37 5.57 11.07 -7.47
C SER A 37 4.37 10.16 -7.18
N ILE A 38 3.74 9.65 -8.24
CA ILE A 38 2.61 8.72 -8.17
C ILE A 38 2.76 7.62 -9.22
N ALA A 39 2.50 6.39 -8.83
CA ALA A 39 2.54 5.23 -9.74
C ALA A 39 1.31 4.33 -9.54
N LEU A 40 0.84 3.70 -10.61
CA LEU A 40 -0.13 2.61 -10.54
C LEU A 40 0.60 1.32 -10.15
N MET A 41 0.12 0.64 -9.11
CA MET A 41 0.75 -0.54 -8.54
C MET A 41 -0.29 -1.64 -8.29
N GLY A 42 -0.08 -2.82 -8.90
CA GLY A 42 -0.98 -3.97 -8.74
C GLY A 42 -0.59 -4.96 -7.64
N THR A 43 0.67 -4.91 -7.17
CA THR A 43 1.24 -5.84 -6.20
C THR A 43 0.95 -5.56 -4.72
N PRO A 44 0.62 -4.32 -4.27
CA PRO A 44 0.33 -4.08 -2.86
C PRO A 44 -0.83 -4.89 -2.32
N ARG A 45 -0.56 -5.58 -1.22
CA ARG A 45 -1.53 -6.38 -0.44
C ARG A 45 -1.40 -6.05 1.03
N LEU A 46 -2.51 -6.12 1.76
CA LEU A 46 -2.55 -6.06 3.21
C LEU A 46 -2.41 -7.49 3.76
N ALA A 47 -1.31 -7.75 4.47
CA ALA A 47 -1.04 -9.01 5.13
C ALA A 47 -1.89 -9.16 6.41
N GLU A 48 -2.02 -10.40 6.90
CA GLU A 48 -2.80 -10.73 8.10
C GLU A 48 -2.34 -9.98 9.35
N ASN A 49 -1.04 -9.65 9.43
CA ASN A 49 -0.46 -8.85 10.52
C ASN A 49 -0.76 -7.34 10.41
N GLY A 50 -1.55 -6.90 9.44
CA GLY A 50 -1.93 -5.50 9.23
C GLY A 50 -0.87 -4.63 8.54
N THR A 51 0.17 -5.24 7.96
CA THR A 51 1.18 -4.51 7.17
C THR A 51 0.87 -4.59 5.67
N ILE A 52 1.23 -3.54 4.92
CA ILE A 52 1.14 -3.55 3.47
C ILE A 52 2.46 -4.09 2.91
N GLU A 53 2.39 -5.13 2.09
CA GLU A 53 3.55 -5.74 1.44
C GLU A 53 3.43 -5.65 -0.08
N PHE A 54 4.54 -5.43 -0.77
CA PHE A 54 4.59 -5.44 -2.23
C PHE A 54 5.99 -5.67 -2.78
N GLU A 55 5.99 -6.15 -4.02
CA GLU A 55 7.18 -6.38 -4.82
C GLU A 55 7.41 -5.22 -5.81
N ILE A 56 8.68 -4.86 -5.99
CA ILE A 56 9.16 -3.97 -7.05
C ILE A 56 10.01 -4.81 -8.00
N SER A 57 9.69 -4.71 -9.29
CA SER A 57 10.34 -5.48 -10.36
C SER A 57 11.07 -4.64 -11.40
N ASP A 58 11.01 -3.31 -11.30
CA ASP A 58 11.56 -2.38 -12.28
C ASP A 58 12.88 -1.76 -11.78
N PRO A 59 14.02 -1.95 -12.49
CA PRO A 59 15.33 -1.45 -12.05
C PRO A 59 15.46 0.07 -12.09
N VAL A 60 14.60 0.77 -12.82
CA VAL A 60 14.57 2.24 -12.88
C VAL A 60 13.41 2.84 -12.09
N SER A 61 12.85 2.09 -11.13
CA SER A 61 11.71 2.52 -10.30
C SER A 61 12.01 3.76 -9.45
N VAL A 62 11.44 4.90 -9.85
CA VAL A 62 11.42 6.15 -9.06
C VAL A 62 10.75 5.93 -7.71
N THR A 63 9.69 5.13 -7.66
CA THR A 63 9.01 4.73 -6.41
C THR A 63 9.97 4.10 -5.41
N LEU A 64 10.82 3.16 -5.84
CA LEU A 64 11.80 2.52 -4.97
C LEU A 64 12.89 3.49 -4.51
N GLN A 65 13.38 4.35 -5.41
CA GLN A 65 14.37 5.38 -5.07
C GLN A 65 13.81 6.34 -4.01
N ASN A 66 12.59 6.86 -4.22
CA ASN A 66 11.91 7.71 -3.27
C ASN A 66 11.76 7.03 -1.90
N MET A 67 11.34 5.76 -1.85
CA MET A 67 11.19 5.03 -0.59
C MET A 67 12.51 4.74 0.14
N LYS A 68 13.65 4.72 -0.57
CA LYS A 68 14.96 4.63 0.08
C LYS A 68 15.30 5.90 0.83
N GLU A 69 14.93 7.05 0.28
CA GLU A 69 15.24 8.39 0.81
C GLU A 69 14.20 8.90 1.83
N ASN A 70 12.92 8.60 1.60
CA ASN A 70 11.80 9.08 2.39
C ASN A 70 10.81 7.93 2.62
N LYS A 71 10.56 7.60 3.88
CA LYS A 71 9.74 6.43 4.26
C LYS A 71 8.23 6.71 4.24
N ALA A 72 7.80 7.97 4.09
CA ALA A 72 6.38 8.31 4.06
C ALA A 72 5.77 8.00 2.69
N VAL A 73 4.70 7.20 2.69
CA VAL A 73 3.97 6.83 1.47
C VAL A 73 2.47 6.92 1.68
N VAL A 74 1.72 7.08 0.59
CA VAL A 74 0.26 7.00 0.61
C VAL A 74 -0.20 6.05 -0.47
N PHE A 75 -0.99 5.05 -0.09
CA PHE A 75 -1.73 4.23 -1.03
C PHE A 75 -3.13 4.82 -1.22
N MET A 76 -3.65 4.78 -2.43
CA MET A 76 -5.04 5.06 -2.72
C MET A 76 -5.63 3.91 -3.53
N ALA A 77 -6.70 3.33 -3.00
CA ALA A 77 -7.52 2.34 -3.70
C ALA A 77 -8.94 2.86 -3.72
N TYR A 78 -9.62 2.76 -4.85
CA TYR A 78 -10.93 3.36 -5.05
C TYR A 78 -11.79 2.57 -6.02
N ILE A 79 -13.11 2.75 -5.89
CA ILE A 79 -14.09 2.39 -6.91
C ILE A 79 -14.53 3.69 -7.58
N PRO A 80 -14.44 3.80 -8.92
CA PRO A 80 -14.89 4.97 -9.65
C PRO A 80 -16.38 5.26 -9.41
N GLY A 81 -16.72 6.54 -9.27
CA GLY A 81 -18.10 7.02 -9.20
C GLY A 81 -18.49 7.85 -10.42
N VAL A 82 -19.80 8.02 -10.67
CA VAL A 82 -20.30 8.87 -11.76
C VAL A 82 -19.99 10.34 -11.54
N ARG A 83 -20.03 10.79 -10.28
CA ARG A 83 -19.59 12.13 -9.85
C ARG A 83 -18.46 11.99 -8.85
N ALA A 84 -17.64 13.03 -8.68
CA ALA A 84 -16.53 13.04 -7.71
C ALA A 84 -16.95 12.61 -6.31
N ARG A 85 -18.17 12.94 -5.91
CA ARG A 85 -18.75 12.61 -4.60
C ARG A 85 -19.11 11.12 -4.46
N ASP A 86 -19.32 10.42 -5.58
CA ASP A 86 -19.77 9.03 -5.62
C ASP A 86 -18.59 8.05 -5.66
N TYR A 87 -17.35 8.56 -5.72
CA TYR A 87 -16.15 7.74 -5.55
C TYR A 87 -16.13 7.17 -4.15
N THR A 88 -15.72 5.91 -4.05
CA THR A 88 -15.57 5.23 -2.76
C THR A 88 -14.21 4.57 -2.63
N GLY A 89 -13.76 4.31 -1.41
CA GLY A 89 -12.44 3.74 -1.15
C GLY A 89 -11.64 4.54 -0.12
N ALA A 90 -10.33 4.32 -0.11
CA ALA A 90 -9.46 4.76 0.97
C ALA A 90 -8.13 5.35 0.49
N ARG A 91 -7.68 6.39 1.20
CA ARG A 91 -6.30 6.87 1.27
C ARG A 91 -5.65 6.28 2.51
N ILE A 92 -4.60 5.49 2.34
CA ILE A 92 -3.89 4.79 3.39
C ILE A 92 -2.51 5.39 3.52
N TYR A 93 -2.32 6.19 4.56
CA TYR A 93 -1.02 6.77 4.91
C TYR A 93 -0.23 5.70 5.65
N ALA A 94 0.96 5.41 5.14
CA ALA A 94 1.81 4.37 5.67
C ALA A 94 3.27 4.82 5.71
N GLU A 95 4.07 4.04 6.42
CA GLU A 95 5.50 4.25 6.58
C GLU A 95 6.23 2.98 6.18
N VAL A 96 7.22 3.10 5.30
CA VAL A 96 8.09 1.99 4.90
C VAL A 96 8.94 1.57 6.09
N THR A 97 8.80 0.33 6.53
CA THR A 97 9.54 -0.25 7.66
C THR A 97 10.64 -1.20 7.24
N GLU A 98 10.51 -1.86 6.08
CA GLU A 98 11.53 -2.78 5.55
C GLU A 98 11.60 -2.64 4.03
N ILE A 99 12.82 -2.65 3.49
CA ILE A 99 13.10 -2.83 2.06
C ILE A 99 14.14 -3.93 1.96
N LEU A 100 13.76 -5.08 1.42
CA LEU A 100 14.67 -6.19 1.16
C LEU A 100 15.04 -6.19 -0.32
N SER A 101 16.33 -6.24 -0.62
CA SER A 101 16.85 -6.42 -1.99
C SER A 101 17.80 -7.61 -2.11
N SER A 102 18.12 -8.27 -1.00
CA SER A 102 19.02 -9.44 -0.93
C SER A 102 18.80 -10.21 0.38
N GLY A 103 19.20 -11.48 0.40
CA GLY A 103 19.17 -12.34 1.59
C GLY A 103 18.03 -13.37 1.60
N GLU A 104 18.07 -14.28 2.58
CA GLU A 104 17.21 -15.48 2.61
C GLU A 104 15.72 -15.17 2.47
N LYS A 105 15.23 -14.11 3.15
CA LYS A 105 13.81 -13.72 3.09
C LYS A 105 13.35 -13.41 1.65
N ILE A 106 14.12 -12.62 0.89
CA ILE A 106 13.74 -12.29 -0.49
C ILE A 106 13.92 -13.49 -1.42
N ASP A 107 14.88 -14.37 -1.14
CA ASP A 107 15.07 -15.61 -1.89
C ASP A 107 13.89 -16.58 -1.71
N HIS A 108 13.33 -16.67 -0.50
CA HIS A 108 12.09 -17.40 -0.26
C HIS A 108 10.89 -16.80 -1.01
N ILE A 109 10.80 -15.47 -1.09
CA ILE A 109 9.74 -14.81 -1.86
C ILE A 109 9.93 -15.09 -3.36
N ARG A 110 11.16 -15.00 -3.87
CA ARG A 110 11.50 -15.32 -5.25
C ARG A 110 11.10 -16.75 -5.61
N THR A 111 11.35 -17.71 -4.72
CA THR A 111 10.93 -19.11 -4.91
C THR A 111 9.41 -19.24 -4.99
N ARG A 112 8.65 -18.58 -4.10
CA ARG A 112 7.18 -18.59 -4.16
C ARG A 112 6.63 -17.96 -5.46
N ILE A 113 7.25 -16.88 -5.93
CA ILE A 113 6.88 -16.26 -7.21
C ILE A 113 7.18 -17.23 -8.36
N ARG A 114 8.34 -17.90 -8.35
CA ARG A 114 8.73 -18.88 -9.37
C ARG A 114 7.71 -20.03 -9.47
N GLU A 115 7.31 -20.58 -8.33
CA GLU A 115 6.35 -21.69 -8.27
C GLU A 115 4.97 -21.30 -8.81
N ARG A 116 4.54 -20.04 -8.59
CA ARG A 116 3.19 -19.58 -8.96
C ARG A 116 3.12 -18.93 -10.35
N HIS A 117 4.18 -18.24 -10.76
CA HIS A 117 4.19 -17.34 -11.92
C HIS A 117 5.35 -17.60 -12.89
N GLY A 118 6.22 -18.56 -12.61
CA GLY A 118 7.33 -18.96 -13.49
C GLY A 118 8.63 -18.20 -13.25
N GLU A 119 9.71 -18.68 -13.88
CA GLU A 119 11.07 -18.16 -13.69
C GLU A 119 11.22 -16.70 -14.09
N GLU A 120 10.59 -16.28 -15.19
CA GLU A 120 10.68 -14.92 -15.72
C GLU A 120 10.24 -13.89 -14.66
N LYS A 121 9.07 -14.09 -14.06
CA LYS A 121 8.55 -13.21 -13.01
C LYS A 121 9.38 -13.23 -11.73
N ALA A 122 9.96 -14.38 -11.41
CA ALA A 122 10.86 -14.49 -10.26
C ALA A 122 12.18 -13.74 -10.48
N ALA A 123 12.72 -13.79 -11.71
CA ALA A 123 13.95 -13.09 -12.09
C ALA A 123 13.78 -11.56 -12.10
N GLU A 124 12.57 -11.08 -12.41
CA GLU A 124 12.23 -9.66 -12.36
C GLU A 124 12.21 -9.10 -10.92
N LEU A 125 12.12 -9.91 -9.86
CA LEU A 125 12.03 -9.41 -8.48
C LEU A 125 13.31 -8.70 -8.03
N LEU A 126 13.22 -7.39 -7.79
CA LEU A 126 14.33 -6.55 -7.32
C LEU A 126 14.27 -6.24 -5.83
N ALA A 127 13.07 -5.94 -5.32
CA ALA A 127 12.89 -5.64 -3.92
C ALA A 127 11.50 -6.04 -3.43
N THR A 128 11.43 -6.32 -2.14
CA THR A 128 10.15 -6.38 -1.40
C THR A 128 10.11 -5.27 -0.38
N VAL A 129 8.94 -4.66 -0.22
CA VAL A 129 8.73 -3.52 0.65
C VAL A 129 7.61 -3.86 1.62
N THR A 130 7.85 -3.56 2.90
CA THR A 130 6.85 -3.67 3.97
C THR A 130 6.58 -2.29 4.52
N CYS A 131 5.30 -1.95 4.65
CA CYS A 131 4.82 -0.69 5.17
C CYS A 131 3.89 -0.91 6.36
N ARG A 132 4.05 -0.09 7.38
CA ARG A 132 3.14 0.00 8.52
C ARG A 132 2.08 1.06 8.25
N ILE A 133 0.80 0.71 8.40
CA ILE A 133 -0.29 1.68 8.32
C ILE A 133 -0.21 2.66 9.49
N LYS A 134 -0.28 3.96 9.18
CA LYS A 134 -0.29 5.05 10.16
C LYS A 134 -1.67 5.66 10.31
N LYS A 135 -2.41 5.79 9.21
CA LYS A 135 -3.72 6.43 9.18
C LYS A 135 -4.49 6.03 7.93
N VAL A 136 -5.80 5.86 8.08
CA VAL A 136 -6.72 5.63 6.95
C VAL A 136 -7.69 6.81 6.87
N ARG A 137 -8.01 7.23 5.65
CA ARG A 137 -8.96 8.30 5.34
C ARG A 137 -9.83 7.85 4.16
N PRO A 138 -11.06 8.34 4.02
CA PRO A 138 -11.82 8.08 2.80
C PRO A 138 -11.21 8.78 1.59
N VAL A 139 -11.50 8.25 0.40
CA VAL A 139 -10.95 8.74 -0.87
C VAL A 139 -11.35 10.19 -1.18
N VAL A 140 -12.63 10.51 -1.01
CA VAL A 140 -13.15 11.88 -1.20
C VAL A 140 -12.87 12.68 0.05
N ASP A 141 -12.20 13.83 -0.06
CA ASP A 141 -11.93 14.68 1.11
C ASP A 141 -13.12 15.59 1.42
N ARG A 142 -13.97 15.19 2.37
CA ARG A 142 -15.12 15.99 2.82
C ARG A 142 -14.96 16.51 4.25
N GLY A 143 -13.74 16.53 4.78
CA GLY A 143 -13.49 16.93 6.17
C GLY A 143 -13.93 15.91 7.22
N GLN A 144 -14.37 14.71 6.81
CA GLN A 144 -14.67 13.61 7.72
C GLN A 144 -13.46 13.26 8.61
N ARG A 145 -13.75 12.90 9.84
CA ARG A 145 -12.70 12.54 10.80
C ARG A 145 -12.09 11.17 10.45
N TRP A 146 -10.92 10.87 11.00
CA TRP A 146 -10.22 9.60 10.71
C TRP A 146 -10.92 8.38 11.36
N ASP A 147 -11.87 8.65 12.25
CA ASP A 147 -12.74 7.75 12.99
C ASP A 147 -14.11 7.52 12.37
N GLU A 148 -14.40 8.16 11.23
CA GLU A 148 -15.65 7.98 10.51
C GLU A 148 -15.46 6.97 9.37
N PRO A 149 -16.41 6.04 9.17
CA PRO A 149 -16.30 5.02 8.14
C PRO A 149 -16.25 5.69 6.75
N PRO A 150 -15.44 5.18 5.80
CA PRO A 150 -15.42 5.69 4.42
C PRO A 150 -16.76 5.51 3.69
N PHE A 151 -17.69 4.77 4.29
CA PHE A 151 -19.00 4.41 3.78
C PHE A 151 -20.05 4.62 4.89
N GLY A 152 -21.03 5.50 4.66
CA GLY A 152 -22.19 5.76 5.56
C GLY A 152 -22.11 7.12 6.27
N HIS A 153 -23.09 8.02 6.24
CA HIS A 153 -24.51 7.92 5.89
C HIS A 153 -24.92 9.01 4.88
N VAL A 154 -25.73 8.64 3.89
CA VAL A 154 -26.88 9.48 3.47
C VAL A 154 -28.02 9.10 4.39
#